data_AF-W9JS82-F1
#
_entry.id   AF-W9JS82-F1
#
_cell.length_a   1.000
_cell.length_b   1.000
_cell.length_c   1.000
_cell.angle_alpha   90.00
_cell.angle_beta   90.00
_cell.angle_gamma   90.00
#
_symmetry.space_group_name_H-M   'P 1'
#
loop_
_entity.id
_entity.type
_entity.pdbx_description
1 polymer ?
#
loop_
_entity_poly.entity_id
_entity_poly.type
_entity_poly.pdbx_seq_one_letter_code
_entity_poly.pdbx_strand_id
1 'polypeptide(L)'
;MKLTLPTATLALSLLGAADGARIETYVTTGAAPIRVYSSVYYGDDGKHYNLGAFDDGCRKTKYDWIKQICIDSDRERAHVVYSGGTRKCFKLTKQSSGTCGGPSGCWENICQTCWTYVYTSTKCTW
;
A
#
# COMPACT_ATOMS: atom_id res chain seq x y z
N MET A 1 -20.70 59.78 -4.94
CA MET A 1 -19.35 59.19 -4.80
C MET A 1 -19.48 57.69 -4.98
N LYS A 2 -18.63 57.10 -5.82
CA LYS A 2 -18.73 55.70 -6.27
C LYS A 2 -18.29 54.73 -5.16
N LEU A 3 -19.10 53.70 -4.91
CA LEU A 3 -18.80 52.54 -4.06
C LEU A 3 -17.61 51.77 -4.64
N THR A 4 -16.74 51.25 -3.76
CA THR A 4 -16.09 49.96 -3.99
C THR A 4 -15.84 49.26 -2.65
N LEU A 5 -16.51 48.13 -2.43
CA LEU A 5 -16.23 47.19 -1.34
C LEU A 5 -15.15 46.21 -1.82
N PRO A 6 -14.14 45.85 -1.01
CA PRO A 6 -13.20 44.79 -1.37
C PRO A 6 -13.90 43.43 -1.28
N THR A 7 -13.99 42.74 -2.41
CA THR A 7 -14.49 41.36 -2.52
C THR A 7 -13.50 40.41 -1.87
N ALA A 8 -13.92 39.76 -0.79
CA ALA A 8 -13.19 38.66 -0.17
C ALA A 8 -13.08 37.48 -1.15
N THR A 9 -11.84 37.11 -1.50
CA THR A 9 -11.55 35.86 -2.22
C THR A 9 -11.37 34.75 -1.20
N LEU A 10 -12.42 33.97 -0.98
CA LEU A 10 -12.31 32.67 -0.31
C LEU A 10 -11.51 31.74 -1.23
N ALA A 11 -10.22 31.55 -0.93
CA ALA A 11 -9.46 30.47 -1.53
C ALA A 11 -9.98 29.14 -0.97
N LEU A 12 -10.75 28.39 -1.76
CA LEU A 12 -11.03 26.97 -1.52
C LEU A 12 -9.72 26.19 -1.64
N SER A 13 -8.94 26.13 -0.58
CA SER A 13 -7.79 25.25 -0.50
C SER A 13 -8.26 23.81 -0.21
N LEU A 14 -8.35 23.04 -1.29
CA LEU A 14 -8.14 21.60 -1.41
C LEU A 14 -8.97 20.68 -0.49
N LEU A 15 -10.05 20.16 -1.08
CA LEU A 15 -10.40 18.73 -1.17
C LEU A 15 -9.58 17.83 -0.23
N GLY A 16 -10.26 17.28 0.76
CA GLY A 16 -9.71 16.33 1.72
C GLY A 16 -8.89 15.25 1.05
N ALA A 17 -7.80 14.85 1.72
CA ALA A 17 -7.02 13.68 1.36
C ALA A 17 -7.92 12.44 1.35
N ALA A 18 -8.51 12.13 0.20
CA ALA A 18 -8.93 10.77 -0.09
C ALA A 18 -7.62 9.96 -0.07
N ASP A 19 -7.51 9.01 0.85
CA ASP A 19 -6.40 8.07 0.94
C ASP A 19 -6.20 7.46 -0.46
N GLY A 20 -5.18 7.92 -1.18
CA GLY A 20 -4.92 7.49 -2.55
C GLY A 20 -4.60 6.00 -2.57
N ALA A 21 -4.77 5.35 -3.73
CA ALA A 21 -4.48 3.93 -3.85
C ALA A 21 -3.10 3.58 -3.26
N ARG A 22 -3.04 2.46 -2.53
CA ARG A 22 -1.83 1.97 -1.87
C ARG A 22 -1.80 0.45 -1.82
N ILE A 23 -0.62 -0.12 -1.68
CA ILE A 23 -0.43 -1.55 -1.42
C ILE A 23 0.16 -1.68 -0.03
N GLU A 24 -0.42 -2.53 0.80
CA GLU A 24 0.16 -2.91 2.08
C GLU A 24 0.58 -4.37 2.04
N THR A 25 1.79 -4.64 2.51
CA THR A 25 2.35 -5.98 2.67
C THR A 25 2.68 -6.21 4.13
N TYR A 26 2.20 -7.32 4.67
CA TYR A 26 2.44 -7.75 6.04
C TYR A 26 3.29 -9.01 6.03
N VAL A 27 4.37 -9.02 6.80
CA VAL A 27 5.28 -10.17 6.89
C VAL A 27 5.49 -10.53 8.35
N THR A 28 5.26 -11.78 8.71
CA THR A 28 5.58 -12.34 10.02
C THR A 28 6.83 -13.20 9.91
N THR A 29 7.81 -12.88 10.75
CA THR A 29 9.10 -13.59 10.91
C THR A 29 9.24 -14.02 12.37
N GLY A 30 10.05 -15.01 12.71
CA GLY A 30 10.25 -15.40 14.12
C GLY A 30 10.63 -16.87 14.31
N ALA A 31 10.16 -17.45 15.42
CA ALA A 31 10.49 -18.83 15.80
C ALA A 31 10.02 -19.91 14.81
N ALA A 32 9.00 -19.60 13.99
CA ALA A 32 8.60 -20.48 12.91
C ALA A 32 9.60 -20.36 11.74
N PRO A 33 10.04 -21.47 11.13
CA PRO A 33 11.01 -21.44 10.01
C PRO A 33 10.44 -20.83 8.72
N ILE A 34 9.13 -20.60 8.65
CA ILE A 34 8.43 -20.14 7.44
C ILE A 34 7.98 -18.70 7.64
N ARG A 35 8.42 -17.82 6.74
CA ARG A 35 7.89 -16.46 6.64
C ARG A 35 6.44 -16.51 6.17
N VAL A 36 5.54 -15.93 6.94
CA VAL A 36 4.13 -15.77 6.54
C VAL A 36 3.96 -14.37 6.01
N TYR A 37 3.41 -14.24 4.81
CA TYR A 37 3.20 -12.95 4.18
C TYR A 37 1.79 -12.84 3.63
N SER A 38 1.26 -11.63 3.62
CA SER A 38 0.02 -11.30 2.94
C SER A 38 0.07 -9.88 2.41
N SER A 39 -0.57 -9.64 1.27
CA SER A 39 -0.71 -8.29 0.72
C SER A 39 -2.14 -7.93 0.42
N VAL A 40 -2.42 -6.64 0.47
CA VAL A 40 -3.71 -6.04 0.14
C VAL A 40 -3.48 -4.80 -0.71
N TYR A 41 -4.32 -4.64 -1.74
CA TYR A 41 -4.39 -3.42 -2.53
C TYR A 41 -5.59 -2.60 -2.07
N TYR A 42 -5.37 -1.34 -1.74
CA TYR A 42 -6.41 -0.34 -1.50
C TYR A 42 -6.59 0.46 -2.79
N GLY A 43 -7.78 0.38 -3.37
CA GLY A 43 -8.13 1.11 -4.59
C GLY A 43 -8.49 2.57 -4.34
N ASP A 44 -8.50 3.38 -5.40
CA ASP A 44 -8.98 4.78 -5.30
C ASP A 44 -10.48 4.86 -5.03
N ASP A 45 -11.19 3.74 -5.16
CA ASP A 45 -12.60 3.61 -4.76
C ASP A 45 -12.78 3.39 -3.25
N GLY A 46 -11.68 3.40 -2.48
CA GLY A 46 -11.66 3.19 -1.04
C GLY A 46 -11.85 1.74 -0.61
N LYS A 47 -11.95 0.79 -1.54
CA LYS A 47 -12.09 -0.63 -1.22
C LYS A 47 -10.74 -1.30 -1.05
N HIS A 48 -10.72 -2.36 -0.24
CA HIS A 48 -9.56 -3.22 -0.08
C HIS A 48 -9.73 -4.52 -0.88
N TYR A 49 -8.62 -4.98 -1.46
CA TYR A 49 -8.56 -6.13 -2.35
C TYR A 49 -7.43 -7.04 -1.91
N ASN A 50 -7.80 -8.17 -1.29
CA ASN A 50 -6.82 -9.13 -0.77
C ASN A 50 -6.07 -9.82 -1.93
N LEU A 51 -4.74 -9.72 -1.91
CA LEU A 51 -3.83 -10.32 -2.90
C LEU A 51 -3.28 -11.69 -2.46
N GLY A 52 -3.58 -12.10 -1.22
CA GLY A 52 -3.13 -13.35 -0.62
C GLY A 52 -1.66 -13.32 -0.21
N ALA A 53 -1.07 -14.51 -0.09
CA ALA A 53 0.36 -14.68 0.13
C ALA A 53 1.14 -14.23 -1.11
N PHE A 54 1.51 -12.95 -1.11
CA PHE A 54 2.26 -12.27 -2.15
C PHE A 54 3.01 -11.10 -1.52
N ASP A 55 4.32 -11.03 -1.67
CA ASP A 55 5.16 -9.93 -1.16
C ASP A 55 6.24 -9.49 -2.17
N ASP A 56 6.48 -10.27 -3.23
CA ASP A 56 7.41 -9.93 -4.29
C ASP A 56 7.08 -10.57 -5.64
N GLY A 57 7.63 -10.00 -6.71
CA GLY A 57 7.43 -10.43 -8.09
C GLY A 57 6.11 -9.95 -8.69
N CYS A 58 5.72 -10.54 -9.83
CA CYS A 58 4.52 -10.18 -10.59
C CYS A 58 3.49 -11.30 -10.62
N ARG A 59 2.22 -10.98 -10.33
CA ARG A 59 1.13 -11.95 -10.32
C ARG A 59 -0.14 -11.42 -10.97
N LYS A 60 -0.86 -12.30 -11.66
CA LYS A 60 -2.25 -12.05 -12.05
C LYS A 60 -3.14 -12.08 -10.81
N THR A 61 -4.19 -11.27 -10.80
CA THR A 61 -5.16 -11.29 -9.71
C THR A 61 -6.42 -12.05 -10.11
N LYS A 62 -7.28 -12.32 -9.13
CA LYS A 62 -8.65 -12.83 -9.37
C LYS A 62 -9.63 -11.72 -9.81
N TYR A 63 -9.19 -10.46 -9.79
CA TYR A 63 -10.01 -9.30 -10.11
C TYR A 63 -9.89 -9.01 -11.61
N ASP A 64 -11.01 -9.07 -12.31
CA ASP A 64 -11.11 -8.89 -13.77
C ASP A 64 -10.64 -7.51 -14.26
N TRP A 65 -10.72 -6.47 -13.42
CA TRP A 65 -10.24 -5.12 -13.71
C TRP A 65 -8.73 -4.92 -13.43
N ILE A 66 -8.06 -5.85 -12.73
CA ILE A 66 -6.60 -5.86 -12.58
C ILE A 66 -6.00 -7.01 -13.38
N LYS A 67 -5.29 -6.65 -14.46
CA LYS A 67 -4.53 -7.60 -15.26
C LYS A 67 -3.36 -8.20 -14.47
N GLN A 68 -2.62 -7.37 -13.76
CA GLN A 68 -1.41 -7.78 -13.04
C GLN A 68 -1.05 -6.80 -11.92
N ILE A 69 -0.48 -7.32 -10.83
CA ILE A 69 0.20 -6.53 -9.80
C ILE A 69 1.63 -7.04 -9.69
N CYS A 70 2.57 -6.12 -9.56
CA CYS A 70 3.97 -6.41 -9.31
C CYS A 70 4.45 -5.66 -8.07
N ILE A 71 5.16 -6.35 -7.20
CA ILE A 71 5.97 -5.78 -6.13
C ILE A 71 7.42 -6.11 -6.48
N ASP A 72 8.32 -5.17 -6.29
CA ASP A 72 9.76 -5.30 -6.49
C ASP A 72 10.39 -4.83 -5.18
N SER A 73 10.53 -5.78 -4.26
CA SER A 73 10.91 -5.50 -2.87
C SER A 73 12.32 -4.92 -2.79
N ASP A 74 13.25 -5.44 -3.60
CA ASP A 74 14.64 -4.98 -3.72
C ASP A 74 14.77 -3.52 -4.18
N ARG A 75 13.78 -3.01 -4.93
CA ARG A 75 13.78 -1.63 -5.44
C ARG A 75 12.68 -0.76 -4.83
N GLU A 76 12.06 -1.22 -3.75
CA GLU A 76 11.07 -0.47 -2.97
C GLU A 76 9.93 0.11 -3.83
N ARG A 77 9.51 -0.62 -4.86
CA ARG A 77 8.54 -0.13 -5.84
C ARG A 77 7.52 -1.20 -6.17
N ALA A 78 6.34 -0.77 -6.58
CA ALA A 78 5.30 -1.66 -7.03
C ALA A 78 4.51 -1.01 -8.17
N HIS A 79 3.77 -1.81 -8.93
CA HIS A 79 2.82 -1.28 -9.90
C HIS A 79 1.63 -2.22 -10.11
N VAL A 80 0.51 -1.62 -10.50
CA VAL A 80 -0.71 -2.31 -10.92
C VAL A 80 -0.92 -1.99 -12.40
N VAL A 81 -1.11 -3.02 -13.21
CA VAL A 81 -1.58 -2.90 -14.60
C VAL A 81 -3.06 -3.28 -14.61
N TYR A 82 -3.90 -2.32 -14.96
CA TYR A 82 -5.34 -2.55 -15.09
C TYR A 82 -5.65 -3.22 -16.43
N SER A 83 -6.80 -3.86 -16.54
CA SER A 83 -7.20 -4.58 -17.76
C SER A 83 -7.37 -3.67 -18.99
N GLY A 84 -7.63 -2.38 -18.78
CA GLY A 84 -7.60 -1.35 -19.83
C GLY A 84 -6.19 -0.93 -20.30
N GLY A 85 -5.13 -1.52 -19.74
CA GLY A 85 -3.74 -1.23 -20.10
C GLY A 85 -3.11 -0.05 -19.35
N THR A 86 -3.90 0.70 -18.58
CA THR A 86 -3.37 1.76 -17.71
C THR A 86 -2.52 1.17 -16.59
N ARG A 87 -1.46 1.89 -16.22
CA ARG A 87 -0.52 1.50 -15.18
C ARG A 87 -0.53 2.53 -14.05
N LYS A 88 -0.59 2.05 -12.82
CA LYS A 88 -0.36 2.86 -11.62
C LYS A 88 0.90 2.37 -10.92
N CYS A 89 1.77 3.30 -10.53
CA CYS A 89 3.03 2.99 -9.86
C CYS A 89 2.96 3.42 -8.41
N PHE A 90 3.72 2.71 -7.57
CA PHE A 90 3.79 2.91 -6.14
C PHE A 90 5.26 2.85 -5.71
N LYS A 91 5.56 3.56 -4.63
CA LYS A 91 6.86 3.50 -3.96
C LYS A 91 6.65 3.23 -2.48
N LEU A 92 7.54 2.45 -1.88
CA LEU A 92 7.55 2.25 -0.43
C LEU A 92 7.75 3.60 0.25
N THR A 93 6.81 3.96 1.11
CA THR A 93 6.87 5.22 1.87
C THR A 93 6.82 5.01 3.36
N LYS A 94 6.45 3.80 3.81
CA LYS A 94 6.49 3.44 5.22
C LYS A 94 6.90 1.98 5.39
N GLN A 95 7.82 1.76 6.31
CA GLN A 95 8.15 0.46 6.86
C GLN A 95 8.06 0.55 8.38
N SER A 96 7.45 -0.44 9.01
CA SER A 96 7.40 -0.55 10.47
C SER A 96 7.48 -2.00 10.89
N SER A 97 8.06 -2.26 12.06
CA SER A 97 8.14 -3.59 12.64
C SER A 97 7.91 -3.56 14.13
N GLY A 98 7.44 -4.67 14.67
CA GLY A 98 7.32 -4.87 16.11
C GLY A 98 7.01 -6.31 16.47
N THR A 99 7.20 -6.62 17.74
CA THR A 99 6.81 -7.93 18.29
C THR A 99 5.30 -8.12 18.14
N CYS A 100 4.87 -9.29 17.69
CA CYS A 100 3.45 -9.62 17.51
C CYS A 100 3.14 -11.04 18.00
N GLY A 101 1.85 -11.36 18.09
CA GLY A 101 1.39 -12.68 18.55
C GLY A 101 1.33 -12.86 20.08
N GLY A 102 1.69 -11.84 20.86
CA GLY A 102 1.70 -11.89 22.33
C GLY A 102 2.62 -12.97 22.89
N PRO A 103 2.41 -13.44 24.13
CA PRO A 103 3.20 -14.53 24.72
C PRO A 103 3.17 -15.82 23.89
N SER A 104 2.05 -16.08 23.20
CA SER A 104 1.88 -17.20 22.27
C SER A 104 2.70 -17.10 20.98
N GLY A 105 3.18 -15.91 20.64
CA GLY A 105 4.06 -15.66 19.49
C GLY A 105 5.54 -15.89 19.79
N CYS A 106 5.89 -16.29 21.02
CA CYS A 106 7.26 -16.54 21.44
C CYS A 106 7.48 -18.03 21.73
N TRP A 107 8.57 -18.59 21.21
CA TRP A 107 9.02 -19.95 21.51
C TRP A 107 10.51 -19.91 21.86
N GLU A 108 10.90 -20.52 22.98
CA GLU A 108 12.30 -20.58 23.44
C GLU A 108 13.02 -19.21 23.44
N ASN A 109 12.35 -18.15 23.92
CA ASN A 109 12.82 -16.76 23.94
C ASN A 109 12.95 -16.08 22.55
N ILE A 110 12.50 -16.72 21.47
CA ILE A 110 12.43 -16.12 20.14
C ILE A 110 10.98 -15.72 19.87
N CYS A 111 10.73 -14.42 19.77
CA CYS A 111 9.40 -13.87 19.50
C CYS A 111 9.18 -13.56 18.03
N GLN A 112 7.93 -13.68 17.58
CA GLN A 112 7.51 -13.26 16.25
C GLN A 112 7.64 -11.74 16.10
N THR A 113 8.22 -11.32 14.97
CA THR A 113 8.27 -9.94 14.51
C THR A 113 7.37 -9.79 13.29
N CYS A 114 6.41 -8.88 13.38
CA CYS A 114 5.55 -8.49 12.28
C CYS A 114 6.10 -7.23 11.65
N TRP A 115 6.17 -7.24 10.32
CA TRP A 115 6.60 -6.14 9.47
C TRP A 115 5.41 -5.67 8.65
N THR A 116 5.29 -4.35 8.49
CA THR A 116 4.32 -3.72 7.61
C THR A 116 5.07 -2.82 6.64
N TYR A 117 4.81 -3.00 5.35
CA TYR A 117 5.33 -2.20 4.26
C TYR A 117 4.15 -1.52 3.56
N VAL A 118 4.21 -0.20 3.39
CA VAL A 118 3.16 0.58 2.73
C VAL A 118 3.74 1.25 1.49
N TYR A 119 3.23 0.86 0.33
CA TYR A 119 3.56 1.44 -0.96
C TYR A 119 2.45 2.40 -1.38
N THR A 120 2.75 3.69 -1.48
CA THR A 120 1.77 4.70 -1.87
C THR A 120 1.93 5.10 -3.33
N SER A 121 0.84 5.51 -3.96
CA SER A 121 0.82 5.95 -5.35
C SER A 121 1.88 7.03 -5.65
N THR A 122 2.55 6.89 -6.78
CA THR A 122 3.54 7.84 -7.29
C THR A 122 3.51 7.89 -8.82
N LYS A 123 4.17 8.88 -9.42
CA LYS A 123 4.33 8.95 -10.88
C LYS A 123 5.16 7.76 -11.37
N CYS A 124 4.75 7.16 -12.49
CA CYS A 124 5.54 6.12 -13.14
C CYS A 124 6.75 6.74 -13.85
N THR A 125 7.95 6.46 -13.38
CA THR A 125 9.22 6.97 -13.94
C THR A 125 10.16 5.85 -14.38
N TRP A 126 9.67 4.60 -14.39
CA TRP A 126 10.44 3.38 -14.60
C TRP A 126 9.59 2.27 -15.22
#